data_AF-A0A6N6VEZ8-F1
#
_entry.id   AF-A0A6N6VEZ8-F1
#
_cell.length_a   1.000
_cell.length_b   1.000
_cell.length_c   1.000
_cell.angle_alpha   90.00
_cell.angle_beta   90.00
_cell.angle_gamma   90.00
#
_symmetry.space_group_name_H-M   'P 1'
#
loop_
_entity.id
_entity.type
_entity.pdbx_description
1 polymer ?
#
loop_
_entity_poly.entity_id
_entity_poly.type
_entity_poly.pdbx_seq_one_letter_code
_entity_poly.pdbx_strand_id
1 'polypeptide(L)'
;MKQIHPGPLIAANPRLAAVGTALVLYLGLALASARAESFVDLAVVILPGIEATMFAAFAALYRDHVAPQAGRRHVAIALFVWFAASLATLWLYAAFTRAGIEAYARFGAPPAFGPIN
;
A
#
# COMPACT_ATOMS: atom_id res chain seq x y z
N MET A 1 34.07 1.87 17.86
CA MET A 1 33.20 1.32 16.78
C MET A 1 31.76 1.67 17.14
N LYS A 2 31.12 2.58 16.39
CA LYS A 2 29.73 3.01 16.63
C LYS A 2 28.82 1.90 16.11
N GLN A 3 28.14 1.17 16.99
CA GLN A 3 27.12 0.21 16.58
C GLN A 3 25.98 1.00 15.92
N ILE A 4 25.95 0.99 14.60
CA ILE A 4 24.80 1.46 13.84
C ILE A 4 23.75 0.36 14.02
N HIS A 5 22.96 0.45 15.09
CA HIS A 5 21.74 -0.33 15.16
C HIS A 5 20.90 0.07 13.94
N PRO A 6 20.39 -0.87 13.13
CA PRO A 6 19.41 -0.55 12.09
C PRO A 6 18.03 -0.14 12.66
N GLY A 7 17.88 -0.14 14.00
CA GLY A 7 16.64 0.16 14.71
C GLY A 7 16.23 1.62 14.98
N PRO A 8 17.04 2.70 14.81
CA PRO A 8 16.63 4.03 15.26
C PRO A 8 15.53 4.63 14.39
N LEU A 9 15.50 4.33 13.08
CA LEU A 9 14.48 4.84 12.17
C LEU A 9 13.12 4.12 12.34
N ILE A 10 13.14 2.80 12.53
CA ILE A 10 11.93 2.01 12.79
C ILE A 10 11.37 2.32 14.17
N ALA A 11 12.23 2.49 15.18
CA ALA A 11 11.79 2.90 16.51
C ALA A 11 11.26 4.34 16.53
N ALA A 12 11.81 5.24 15.70
CA ALA A 12 11.33 6.62 15.57
C ALA A 12 10.02 6.72 14.79
N ASN A 13 9.81 5.91 13.74
CA ASN A 13 8.62 5.97 12.89
C ASN A 13 8.05 4.55 12.63
N PRO A 14 7.54 3.88 13.68
CA PRO A 14 7.10 2.49 13.56
C PRO A 14 5.87 2.34 12.66
N ARG A 15 4.96 3.32 12.66
CA ARG A 15 3.75 3.25 11.82
C ARG A 15 4.12 3.42 10.35
N LEU A 16 5.01 4.37 10.05
CA LEU A 16 5.48 4.57 8.66
C LEU A 16 6.24 3.34 8.15
N ALA A 17 7.11 2.76 8.98
CA ALA A 17 7.83 1.55 8.64
C ALA A 17 6.87 0.39 8.35
N ALA A 18 5.78 0.26 9.10
CA ALA A 18 4.74 -0.74 8.85
C ALA A 18 3.99 -0.52 7.53
N VAL A 19 3.59 0.72 7.23
CA VAL A 19 2.94 1.06 5.94
C VAL A 19 3.87 0.76 4.77
N GLY A 20 5.14 1.18 4.86
CA GLY A 20 6.13 0.91 3.81
C GLY A 20 6.38 -0.58 3.62
N THR A 21 6.46 -1.34 4.72
CA THR A 21 6.63 -2.81 4.65
C THR A 21 5.41 -3.49 4.05
N ALA A 22 4.19 -3.05 4.39
CA ALA A 22 2.95 -3.55 3.80
C ALA A 22 2.90 -3.27 2.29
N LEU A 23 3.32 -2.07 1.85
CA LEU A 23 3.41 -1.73 0.43
C LEU A 23 4.41 -2.63 -0.31
N VAL A 24 5.63 -2.77 0.22
CA VAL A 24 6.66 -3.61 -0.40
C VAL A 24 6.20 -5.05 -0.51
N LEU A 25 5.59 -5.60 0.54
CA LEU A 25 5.06 -6.96 0.53
C LEU A 25 3.92 -7.11 -0.49
N TYR A 26 2.98 -6.17 -0.50
CA TYR A 26 1.88 -6.15 -1.46
C TYR A 26 2.41 -6.10 -2.89
N LEU A 27 3.33 -5.18 -3.22
CA LEU A 27 3.93 -5.08 -4.55
C LEU A 27 4.69 -6.34 -4.91
N GLY A 28 5.48 -6.90 -4.00
CA GLY A 28 6.20 -8.15 -4.23
C GLY A 28 5.26 -9.32 -4.55
N LEU A 29 4.18 -9.48 -3.79
CA LEU A 29 3.16 -10.51 -4.02
C LEU A 29 2.35 -10.25 -5.29
N ALA A 30 1.97 -9.01 -5.53
CA ALA A 30 1.26 -8.58 -6.73
C ALA A 30 2.09 -8.90 -7.99
N LEU A 31 3.37 -8.53 -8.00
CA LEU A 31 4.29 -8.80 -9.11
C LEU A 31 4.54 -10.29 -9.29
N ALA A 32 4.67 -11.06 -8.21
CA ALA A 32 4.88 -12.51 -8.28
C ALA A 32 3.62 -13.27 -8.77
N SER A 33 2.42 -12.76 -8.44
CA SER A 33 1.15 -13.38 -8.81
C SER A 33 0.60 -12.90 -10.16
N ALA A 34 1.10 -11.78 -10.66
CA ALA A 34 0.67 -11.23 -11.93
C ALA A 34 1.23 -12.06 -13.09
N ARG A 35 0.36 -12.83 -13.75
CA ARG A 35 0.51 -13.10 -15.19
C ARG A 35 0.11 -11.84 -15.95
N ALA A 36 0.82 -10.74 -15.73
CA ALA A 36 0.52 -9.48 -16.41
C ALA A 36 0.86 -9.65 -17.90
N GLU A 37 -0.17 -9.88 -18.71
CA GLU A 37 -0.03 -9.97 -20.15
C GLU A 37 0.12 -8.57 -20.78
N SER A 38 -0.23 -7.51 -20.03
CA SER A 38 -0.10 -6.12 -20.46
C SER A 38 0.40 -5.18 -19.35
N PHE A 39 1.00 -4.06 -19.76
CA PHE A 39 1.39 -2.97 -18.84
C PHE A 39 0.20 -2.37 -18.10
N VAL A 40 -0.99 -2.39 -18.72
CA VAL A 40 -2.23 -1.87 -18.12
C VAL A 40 -2.61 -2.71 -16.90
N ASP A 41 -2.49 -4.04 -16.95
CA ASP A 41 -2.78 -4.92 -15.82
C ASP A 41 -1.85 -4.67 -14.63
N LEU A 42 -0.58 -4.36 -14.90
CA LEU A 42 0.39 -3.94 -13.90
C LEU A 42 0.01 -2.58 -13.28
N ALA A 43 -0.33 -1.59 -14.12
CA ALA A 43 -0.73 -0.26 -13.67
C ALA A 43 -1.97 -0.30 -12.76
N VAL A 44 -2.95 -1.13 -13.09
CA VAL A 44 -4.19 -1.35 -12.31
C VAL A 44 -3.92 -1.91 -10.91
N VAL A 45 -2.77 -2.53 -10.68
CA VAL A 45 -2.41 -3.11 -9.37
C VAL A 45 -1.45 -2.20 -8.60
N ILE A 46 -0.52 -1.56 -9.31
CA ILE A 46 0.53 -0.73 -8.73
C ILE A 46 0.02 0.67 -8.38
N LEU A 47 -0.63 1.38 -9.31
CA LEU A 47 -1.08 2.77 -9.06
C LEU A 47 -2.04 2.84 -7.87
N PRO A 48 -3.10 2.01 -7.80
CA PRO A 48 -4.01 2.04 -6.67
C PRO A 48 -3.30 1.73 -5.35
N GLY A 49 -2.32 0.81 -5.39
CA GLY A 49 -1.52 0.48 -4.22
C GLY A 49 -0.68 1.66 -3.72
N ILE A 50 -0.04 2.40 -4.63
CA ILE A 50 0.74 3.60 -4.31
C ILE A 50 -0.18 4.71 -3.76
N GLU A 51 -1.32 4.98 -4.39
CA GLU A 51 -2.27 5.99 -3.92
C GLU A 51 -2.77 5.69 -2.50
N ALA A 52 -3.25 4.47 -2.26
CA ALA A 52 -3.77 4.08 -0.95
C ALA A 52 -2.69 4.19 0.14
N THR A 53 -1.45 3.84 -0.19
CA THR A 53 -0.33 3.90 0.76
C THR A 53 0.23 5.29 0.95
N MET A 54 0.09 6.21 0.00
CA MET A 54 0.41 7.63 0.22
C MET A 54 -0.42 8.21 1.37
N PHE A 55 -1.75 8.03 1.34
CA PHE A 55 -2.62 8.52 2.42
C PHE A 55 -2.30 7.85 3.76
N ALA A 56 -2.08 6.52 3.75
CA ALA A 56 -1.68 5.79 4.95
C ALA A 56 -0.32 6.27 5.49
N ALA A 57 0.64 6.60 4.61
CA ALA A 57 1.96 7.10 4.99
C ALA A 57 1.88 8.50 5.62
N PHE A 58 1.05 9.40 5.07
CA PHE A 58 0.80 10.71 5.68
C PHE A 58 0.16 10.59 7.07
N ALA A 59 -0.85 9.73 7.20
CA ALA A 59 -1.49 9.48 8.49
C ALA A 59 -0.51 8.85 9.51
N ALA A 60 0.34 7.94 9.05
CA ALA A 60 1.37 7.32 9.86
C ALA A 60 2.42 8.32 10.35
N LEU A 61 2.95 9.16 9.44
CA LEU A 61 3.89 10.24 9.74
C LEU A 61 3.31 11.22 10.76
N TYR A 62 2.08 11.68 10.53
CA TYR A 62 1.40 12.58 11.46
C TYR A 62 1.25 11.96 12.85
N ARG A 63 0.84 10.69 12.93
CA ARG A 63 0.67 9.98 14.20
C ARG A 63 1.98 9.69 14.91
N ASP A 64 3.04 9.35 14.18
CA ASP A 64 4.40 9.17 14.72
C ASP A 64 4.94 10.48 15.29
N HIS A 65 4.61 11.63 14.69
CA HIS A 65 5.00 12.94 15.18
C HIS A 65 4.22 13.39 16.43
N VAL A 66 2.89 13.28 16.42
CA VAL A 66 2.03 13.81 17.50
C VAL A 66 1.94 12.87 18.72
N ALA A 67 2.09 11.57 18.49
CA ALA A 67 2.02 10.55 19.54
C ALA A 67 3.15 9.53 19.37
N PRO A 68 4.40 9.93 19.70
CA PRO A 68 5.55 9.05 19.64
C PRO A 68 5.34 7.88 20.60
N GLN A 69 5.65 6.66 20.14
CA GLN A 69 5.42 5.46 20.92
C GLN A 69 6.54 5.25 21.93
N ALA A 70 6.19 5.22 23.23
CA ALA A 70 7.13 4.91 24.29
C ALA A 70 7.05 3.42 24.66
N GLY A 71 8.17 2.72 24.52
CA GLY A 71 8.33 1.34 24.96
C GLY A 71 8.07 0.29 23.88
N ARG A 72 8.80 -0.83 24.00
CA ARG A 72 8.90 -1.89 22.99
C ARG A 72 7.55 -2.56 22.67
N ARG A 73 6.66 -2.69 23.66
CA ARG A 73 5.33 -3.29 23.49
C ARG A 73 4.42 -2.43 22.60
N HIS A 74 4.40 -1.12 22.81
CA HIS A 74 3.57 -0.21 22.01
C HIS A 74 4.08 -0.09 20.56
N VAL A 75 5.40 -0.12 20.38
CA VAL A 75 6.02 -0.17 19.05
C VAL A 75 5.60 -1.43 18.29
N ALA A 76 5.64 -2.60 18.93
CA ALA A 76 5.22 -3.85 18.30
C ALA A 76 3.74 -3.87 17.91
N ILE A 77 2.86 -3.36 18.78
CA ILE A 77 1.42 -3.24 18.48
C ILE A 77 1.19 -2.26 17.32
N ALA A 78 1.85 -1.11 17.34
CA ALA A 78 1.74 -0.12 16.26
C ALA A 78 2.20 -0.71 14.92
N LEU A 79 3.34 -1.42 14.91
CA LEU A 79 3.84 -2.11 13.72
C LEU A 79 2.79 -3.10 13.19
N PHE A 80 2.29 -3.99 14.05
CA PHE A 80 1.34 -5.03 13.65
C PHE A 80 0.03 -4.44 13.12
N VAL A 81 -0.59 -3.51 13.86
CA VAL A 81 -1.89 -2.94 13.49
C VAL A 81 -1.79 -2.14 12.20
N TRP A 82 -0.78 -1.29 12.05
CA TRP A 82 -0.63 -0.47 10.85
C TRP A 82 -0.24 -1.32 9.64
N PHE A 83 0.59 -2.35 9.83
CA PHE A 83 0.93 -3.28 8.77
C PHE A 83 -0.31 -4.05 8.29
N ALA A 84 -1.04 -4.67 9.22
CA ALA A 84 -2.21 -5.47 8.89
C ALA A 84 -3.33 -4.62 8.24
N ALA A 85 -3.61 -3.44 8.80
CA ALA A 85 -4.61 -2.53 8.24
C ALA A 85 -4.23 -2.03 6.84
N SER A 86 -2.96 -1.64 6.64
CA SER A 86 -2.49 -1.18 5.33
C SER A 86 -2.51 -2.30 4.30
N LEU A 87 -2.05 -3.49 4.67
CA LEU A 87 -2.03 -4.66 3.79
C LEU A 87 -3.45 -5.07 3.39
N ALA A 88 -4.39 -5.14 4.35
CA ALA A 88 -5.79 -5.44 4.07
C ALA A 88 -6.42 -4.40 3.15
N THR A 89 -6.16 -3.11 3.40
CA THR A 89 -6.69 -2.00 2.58
C THR A 89 -6.17 -2.06 1.15
N LEU A 90 -4.88 -2.34 0.97
CA LEU A 90 -4.27 -2.52 -0.35
C LEU A 90 -4.96 -3.62 -1.15
N TRP A 91 -5.16 -4.79 -0.55
CA TRP A 91 -5.85 -5.91 -1.19
C TRP A 91 -7.32 -5.60 -1.52
N LEU A 92 -8.04 -4.97 -0.59
CA LEU A 92 -9.42 -4.54 -0.80
C LEU A 92 -9.53 -3.54 -1.95
N TYR A 93 -8.65 -2.54 -1.98
CA TYR A 93 -8.65 -1.51 -3.01
C TYR A 93 -8.33 -2.11 -4.39
N ALA A 94 -7.32 -2.97 -4.47
CA ALA A 94 -6.98 -3.68 -5.71
C ALA A 94 -8.13 -4.58 -6.21
N ALA A 95 -8.78 -5.32 -5.31
CA ALA A 95 -9.94 -6.15 -5.66
C ALA A 95 -11.11 -5.28 -6.15
N PHE A 96 -11.36 -4.16 -5.48
CA PHE A 96 -12.39 -3.20 -5.87
C PHE A 96 -12.12 -2.60 -7.26
N THR A 97 -10.89 -2.16 -7.54
CA THR A 97 -10.51 -1.62 -8.85
C THR A 97 -10.68 -2.67 -9.95
N ARG A 98 -10.24 -3.92 -9.72
CA ARG A 98 -10.42 -5.01 -10.70
C ARG A 98 -11.89 -5.31 -10.95
N ALA A 99 -12.70 -5.44 -9.90
CA ALA A 99 -14.13 -5.67 -10.02
C ALA A 99 -14.83 -4.50 -10.76
N GLY A 100 -14.40 -3.26 -10.50
CA GLY A 100 -14.87 -2.07 -11.20
C GLY A 100 -14.55 -2.11 -12.69
N ILE A 101 -13.31 -2.44 -13.06
CA ILE A 101 -12.89 -2.58 -14.48
C ILE A 101 -13.67 -3.70 -15.17
N GLU A 102 -13.82 -4.85 -14.52
CA GLU A 102 -14.58 -5.97 -15.07
C GLU A 102 -16.06 -5.63 -15.25
N ALA A 103 -16.67 -4.93 -14.29
CA ALA A 103 -18.02 -4.41 -14.44
C ALA A 103 -18.08 -3.41 -15.61
N TYR A 104 -17.13 -2.48 -15.71
CA TYR A 104 -17.02 -1.54 -16.83
C TYR A 104 -16.95 -2.24 -18.20
N ALA A 105 -16.17 -3.32 -18.29
CA ALA A 105 -16.03 -4.11 -19.52
C ALA A 105 -17.32 -4.89 -19.85
N ARG A 106 -17.98 -5.49 -18.85
CA ARG A 106 -19.21 -6.28 -19.04
C ARG A 106 -20.43 -5.42 -19.41
N PHE A 107 -20.54 -4.23 -18.82
CA PHE A 107 -21.70 -3.35 -19.04
C PHE A 107 -21.54 -2.42 -20.25
N GLY A 108 -20.43 -2.49 -20.98
CA GLY A 108 -20.25 -1.80 -22.26
C GLY A 108 -20.49 -0.29 -22.15
N ALA A 109 -19.72 0.40 -21.32
CA ALA A 109 -19.78 1.86 -21.28
C ALA A 109 -19.26 2.47 -22.60
N PRO A 110 -19.78 3.64 -23.03
CA PRO A 110 -19.32 4.29 -24.25
C PRO A 110 -17.81 4.53 -24.16
N PRO A 111 -17.07 4.40 -25.28
CA PRO A 111 -15.63 4.56 -25.26
C PRO A 111 -15.27 5.94 -24.71
N ALA A 112 -14.61 5.98 -23.54
CA ALA A 112 -14.21 7.22 -22.88
C ALA A 112 -13.23 8.05 -23.74
N PHE A 113 -12.56 7.38 -24.67
CA PHE A 113 -11.80 7.95 -25.75
C PHE A 113 -12.58 7.65 -27.03
N GLY A 114 -13.22 8.67 -27.63
CA GLY A 114 -13.90 8.52 -28.92
C GLY A 114 -12.98 7.88 -29.98
N PRO A 115 -13.54 7.48 -31.14
CA PRO A 115 -12.80 6.73 -32.15
C PRO A 115 -11.44 7.39 -32.43
N ILE A 116 -10.38 6.58 -32.31
CA ILE A 116 -9.03 6.97 -32.72
C ILE A 116 -9.09 6.98 -34.25
N ASN A 117 -9.25 8.17 -34.84
CA ASN A 117 -9.10 8.40 -36.28
C ASN A 117 -7.62 8.43 -36.66
#